data_AF-A0AAN4HJB6-F1
#
_entry.id   AF-A0AAN4HJB6-F1
#
_cell.length_a   1.000
_cell.length_b   1.000
_cell.length_c   1.000
_cell.angle_alpha   90.00
_cell.angle_beta   90.00
_cell.angle_gamma   90.00
#
_symmetry.space_group_name_H-M   'P 1'
#
loop_
_entity.id
_entity.type
_entity.pdbx_description
1 polymer ?
#
loop_
_entity_poly.entity_id
_entity_poly.type
_entity_poly.pdbx_seq_one_letter_code
_entity_poly.pdbx_strand_id
1 'polypeptide(L)'
;MNKKAVLVLVVFVLFVASIVSGKLYWNKKVANATGQKSEVTKTKAEVKDSGAKKEEKKQDAKPSFNEAYAKNLPDEVKEKLKKASEDKKAVNLVIVGDEASSSEKGAWAAKLTANLETAYGKGLWNVKVKEYKGESTEELITNKRDKEIAKENPDVILFEPPFITDNGKTGNGNSVVNTQKFVQALSTSAKGATIMIQPSNPVYGAKNYPKAIEALKQFATQNNYTYVDHWGAWPDATTKAILPYLKEEFGFPTAKGHEIWAQYVTDYFVAK
;
A
#
# COMPACT_ATOMS: atom_id res chain seq x y z
N MET A 1 -16.05 -48.13 16.76
CA MET A 1 -15.38 -46.81 16.86
C MET A 1 -14.67 -46.72 18.22
N ASN A 2 -13.38 -46.39 18.27
CA ASN A 2 -12.60 -46.32 19.51
C ASN A 2 -13.22 -45.27 20.46
N LYS A 3 -13.45 -45.59 21.73
CA LYS A 3 -14.04 -44.67 22.73
C LYS A 3 -13.31 -43.31 22.79
N LYS A 4 -12.00 -43.31 22.54
CA LYS A 4 -11.18 -42.08 22.45
C LYS A 4 -11.52 -41.24 21.21
N ALA A 5 -11.80 -41.87 20.07
CA ALA A 5 -12.19 -41.18 18.84
C ALA A 5 -13.59 -40.57 18.95
N VAL A 6 -14.52 -41.23 19.67
CA VAL A 6 -15.85 -40.68 19.97
C VAL A 6 -15.74 -39.43 20.85
N LEU A 7 -14.90 -39.49 21.90
CA LEU A 7 -14.69 -38.34 22.80
C LEU A 7 -14.09 -37.13 22.06
N VAL A 8 -13.08 -37.36 21.20
CA VAL A 8 -12.48 -36.28 20.40
C VAL A 8 -13.50 -35.65 19.44
N LEU A 9 -14.34 -36.46 18.80
CA LEU A 9 -15.39 -35.96 17.92
C LEU A 9 -16.41 -35.08 18.67
N VAL A 10 -16.82 -35.49 19.88
CA VAL A 10 -17.75 -34.73 20.71
C VAL A 10 -17.14 -33.39 21.15
N VAL A 11 -15.87 -33.38 21.58
CA VAL A 11 -15.16 -32.14 21.96
C VAL A 11 -15.02 -31.20 20.76
N PHE A 12 -14.73 -31.74 19.57
CA PHE A 12 -14.62 -30.95 18.36
C PHE A 12 -15.96 -30.30 17.97
N VAL A 13 -17.06 -31.04 18.07
CA VAL A 13 -18.41 -30.51 17.82
C VAL A 13 -18.78 -29.41 18.81
N LEU A 14 -18.47 -29.58 20.10
CA LEU A 14 -18.70 -28.54 21.12
C LEU A 14 -17.86 -27.29 20.87
N PHE A 15 -16.60 -27.45 20.44
CA PHE A 15 -15.73 -26.34 20.08
C PHE A 15 -16.28 -25.54 18.89
N VAL A 16 -16.69 -26.22 17.81
CA VAL A 16 -17.31 -25.56 16.65
C VAL A 16 -18.61 -24.87 17.04
N ALA A 17 -19.46 -25.49 17.85
CA ALA A 17 -20.70 -24.90 18.32
C ALA A 17 -20.46 -23.61 19.15
N SER A 18 -19.40 -23.58 19.97
CA SER A 18 -19.03 -22.40 20.75
C SER A 18 -18.56 -21.23 19.86
N ILE A 19 -17.79 -21.51 18.81
CA ILE A 19 -17.34 -20.50 17.84
C ILE A 19 -18.51 -19.93 17.04
N VAL A 20 -19.42 -20.79 16.56
CA VAL A 20 -20.61 -20.35 15.80
C VAL A 20 -21.53 -19.52 16.68
N SER A 21 -21.77 -19.94 17.93
CA SER A 21 -22.59 -19.19 18.89
C SER A 21 -21.95 -17.85 19.25
N GLY A 22 -20.64 -17.81 19.42
CA GLY A 22 -19.88 -16.58 19.67
C GLY A 22 -19.98 -15.60 18.49
N LYS A 23 -19.85 -16.10 17.24
CA LYS A 23 -20.00 -15.27 16.04
C LYS A 23 -21.44 -14.73 15.90
N LEU A 24 -22.46 -15.55 16.16
CA LEU A 24 -23.86 -15.12 16.11
C LEU A 24 -24.16 -14.08 17.20
N TYR A 25 -23.66 -14.27 18.42
CA TYR A 25 -23.81 -13.31 19.51
C TYR A 25 -23.11 -11.99 19.20
N TRP A 26 -21.88 -12.03 18.66
CA TRP A 26 -21.14 -10.85 18.23
C TRP A 26 -21.87 -10.10 17.12
N ASN A 27 -22.36 -10.80 16.09
CA ASN A 27 -23.14 -10.19 15.01
C ASN A 27 -24.45 -9.56 15.51
N LYS A 28 -25.15 -10.20 16.45
CA LYS A 28 -26.38 -9.64 17.07
C LYS A 28 -26.07 -8.40 17.92
N LYS A 29 -24.94 -8.37 18.63
CA LYS A 29 -24.48 -7.21 19.41
C LYS A 29 -24.07 -6.04 18.51
N VAL A 30 -23.41 -6.32 17.38
CA VAL A 30 -23.06 -5.29 16.38
C VAL A 30 -24.32 -4.74 15.72
N ALA A 31 -25.28 -5.59 15.33
CA ALA A 31 -26.55 -5.15 14.74
C ALA A 31 -27.42 -4.31 15.70
N ASN A 32 -27.40 -4.63 16.99
CA ASN A 32 -28.13 -3.85 18.02
C ASN A 32 -27.41 -2.54 18.39
N ALA A 33 -26.10 -2.41 18.16
CA ALA A 33 -25.34 -1.19 18.40
C ALA A 33 -25.44 -0.17 17.24
N THR A 34 -25.88 -0.60 16.05
CA THR A 34 -26.15 0.26 14.88
C THR A 34 -27.65 0.45 14.59
N GLY A 35 -28.54 -0.10 15.42
CA GLY A 35 -29.99 -0.06 15.25
C GLY A 35 -30.70 0.75 16.33
N GLN A 36 -30.53 2.08 16.35
CA GLN A 36 -31.46 2.98 17.04
C GLN A 36 -31.70 4.27 16.26
N LYS A 37 -33.01 4.55 16.04
CA LYS A 37 -33.68 5.62 15.26
C LYS A 37 -33.85 5.30 13.76
N SER A 38 -35.05 5.13 13.20
CA SER A 38 -36.35 5.71 13.58
C SER A 38 -37.54 4.85 13.11
N GLU A 39 -38.44 4.52 14.02
CA GLU A 39 -39.87 4.33 13.75
C GLU A 39 -40.61 5.25 14.73
N VAL A 40 -41.15 6.38 14.26
CA VAL A 40 -42.39 6.95 14.82
C VAL A 40 -43.16 7.63 13.70
N THR A 41 -44.29 7.00 13.41
CA THR A 41 -45.58 7.46 12.89
C THR A 41 -45.81 8.98 12.76
N LYS A 42 -46.38 9.33 11.61
CA LYS A 42 -47.00 10.60 11.21
C LYS A 42 -47.82 11.29 12.31
N THR A 43 -47.59 12.59 12.53
CA THR A 43 -48.68 13.58 12.74
C THR A 43 -48.23 14.93 12.18
N LYS A 44 -49.19 15.65 11.59
CA LYS A 44 -49.05 16.82 10.71
C LYS A 44 -49.07 18.13 11.54
N ALA A 45 -48.07 19.00 11.35
CA ALA A 45 -48.17 20.44 11.56
C ALA A 45 -47.00 21.14 10.84
N GLU A 46 -47.30 22.16 10.04
CA GLU A 46 -46.35 23.05 9.35
C GLU A 46 -45.46 23.79 10.35
N VAL A 47 -44.16 23.97 10.05
CA VAL A 47 -43.42 25.25 9.99
C VAL A 47 -42.06 25.00 9.29
N LYS A 48 -41.67 25.93 8.41
CA LYS A 48 -40.39 26.02 7.68
C LYS A 48 -39.17 25.93 8.60
N ASP A 49 -38.10 25.22 8.20
CA ASP A 49 -36.77 25.80 7.91
C ASP A 49 -35.73 24.71 7.57
N SER A 50 -34.78 25.16 6.77
CA SER A 50 -33.64 24.61 6.03
C SER A 50 -32.69 23.70 6.80
N GLY A 51 -32.14 22.69 6.10
CA GLY A 51 -31.01 21.90 6.60
C GLY A 51 -30.75 20.60 5.85
N ALA A 52 -30.40 20.69 4.57
CA ALA A 52 -30.05 19.52 3.77
C ALA A 52 -28.69 18.92 4.22
N LYS A 53 -28.72 17.78 4.94
CA LYS A 53 -27.60 16.84 4.96
C LYS A 53 -27.82 15.81 3.86
N LYS A 54 -27.08 15.96 2.76
CA LYS A 54 -26.89 14.89 1.76
C LYS A 54 -26.07 13.78 2.40
N GLU A 55 -26.70 12.64 2.65
CA GLU A 55 -25.97 11.37 2.76
C GLU A 55 -25.58 10.94 1.34
N GLU A 56 -24.28 10.97 1.03
CA GLU A 56 -23.74 10.39 -0.19
C GLU A 56 -23.91 8.86 -0.16
N LYS A 57 -24.84 8.37 -0.98
CA LYS A 57 -24.80 6.99 -1.45
C LYS A 57 -23.48 6.77 -2.17
N LYS A 58 -22.61 5.90 -1.64
CA LYS A 58 -21.52 5.28 -2.39
C LYS A 58 -22.12 4.43 -3.53
N GLN A 59 -22.46 5.08 -4.63
CA GLN A 59 -22.55 4.43 -5.93
C GLN A 59 -21.12 4.03 -6.31
N ASP A 60 -20.92 2.79 -6.74
CA ASP A 60 -19.67 2.37 -7.38
C ASP A 60 -19.41 3.32 -8.57
N ALA A 61 -18.54 4.31 -8.36
CA ALA A 61 -18.24 5.32 -9.35
C ALA A 61 -17.55 4.64 -10.55
N LYS A 62 -18.04 4.93 -11.75
CA LYS A 62 -17.39 4.47 -12.98
C LYS A 62 -15.95 4.98 -13.01
N PRO A 63 -14.98 4.18 -13.50
CA PRO A 63 -13.60 4.64 -13.64
C PRO A 63 -13.56 5.88 -14.54
N SER A 64 -12.94 6.95 -14.04
CA SER A 64 -12.77 8.20 -14.77
C SER A 64 -11.42 8.82 -14.45
N PHE A 65 -10.64 9.14 -15.48
CA PHE A 65 -9.42 9.90 -15.30
C PHE A 65 -9.72 11.36 -14.98
N ASN A 66 -9.22 11.84 -13.84
CA ASN A 66 -9.20 13.25 -13.47
C ASN A 66 -7.76 13.75 -13.51
N GLU A 67 -7.44 14.58 -14.50
CA GLU A 67 -6.10 15.12 -14.72
C GLU A 67 -5.58 15.95 -13.54
N ALA A 68 -6.48 16.64 -12.81
CA ALA A 68 -6.11 17.41 -11.63
C ALA A 68 -5.56 16.52 -10.50
N TYR A 69 -6.10 15.30 -10.33
CA TYR A 69 -5.61 14.34 -9.34
C TYR A 69 -4.23 13.79 -9.71
N ALA A 70 -3.96 13.64 -11.01
CA ALA A 70 -2.71 13.05 -11.48
C ALA A 70 -1.57 14.06 -11.65
N LYS A 71 -1.72 15.34 -11.27
CA LYS A 71 -0.77 16.42 -11.58
C LYS A 71 0.68 16.17 -11.09
N ASN A 72 0.83 15.42 -9.99
CA ASN A 72 2.13 15.08 -9.41
C ASN A 72 2.78 13.83 -10.04
N LEU A 73 2.03 13.07 -10.84
CA LEU A 73 2.54 11.89 -11.53
C LEU A 73 3.37 12.31 -12.76
N PRO A 74 4.37 11.48 -13.15
CA PRO A 74 5.14 11.69 -14.37
C PRO A 74 4.24 11.75 -15.62
N ASP A 75 4.67 12.49 -16.63
CA ASP A 75 3.91 12.67 -17.87
C ASP A 75 3.55 11.34 -18.53
N GLU A 76 4.47 10.38 -18.52
CA GLU A 76 4.25 9.04 -19.07
C GLU A 76 3.15 8.28 -18.33
N VAL A 77 3.04 8.46 -17.01
CA VAL A 77 1.99 7.84 -16.20
C VAL A 77 0.64 8.51 -16.45
N LYS A 78 0.62 9.85 -16.54
CA LYS A 78 -0.60 10.61 -16.89
C LYS A 78 -1.15 10.20 -18.25
N GLU A 79 -0.27 10.04 -19.25
CA GLU A 79 -0.67 9.59 -20.58
C GLU A 79 -1.24 8.16 -20.56
N LYS A 80 -0.62 7.24 -19.81
CA LYS A 80 -1.12 5.87 -19.62
C LYS A 80 -2.51 5.85 -19.00
N LEU A 81 -2.74 6.66 -17.95
CA LEU A 81 -4.05 6.76 -17.29
C LEU A 81 -5.13 7.34 -18.21
N LYS A 82 -4.79 8.38 -18.97
CA LYS A 82 -5.70 8.99 -19.94
C LYS A 82 -6.14 7.96 -20.98
N LYS A 83 -5.17 7.28 -21.62
CA LYS A 83 -5.44 6.23 -22.63
C LYS A 83 -6.25 5.08 -22.03
N ALA A 84 -5.90 4.60 -20.84
CA ALA A 84 -6.62 3.53 -20.16
C ALA A 84 -8.09 3.90 -19.88
N SER A 85 -8.35 5.14 -19.46
CA SER A 85 -9.71 5.66 -19.26
C SER A 85 -10.51 5.74 -20.57
N GLU A 86 -9.90 6.15 -21.68
CA GLU A 86 -10.53 6.21 -23.00
C GLU A 86 -10.84 4.80 -23.55
N ASP A 87 -9.87 3.88 -23.42
CA ASP A 87 -9.95 2.50 -23.89
C ASP A 87 -10.76 1.57 -22.97
N LYS A 88 -11.19 2.06 -21.80
CA LYS A 88 -11.86 1.27 -20.73
C LYS A 88 -11.01 0.07 -20.29
N LYS A 89 -9.70 0.29 -20.16
CA LYS A 89 -8.72 -0.67 -19.63
C LYS A 89 -8.16 -0.16 -18.30
N ALA A 90 -7.51 -1.05 -17.57
CA ALA A 90 -6.77 -0.69 -16.37
C ALA A 90 -5.31 -0.39 -16.71
N VAL A 91 -4.70 0.53 -15.95
CA VAL A 91 -3.24 0.66 -15.84
C VAL A 91 -2.74 -0.32 -14.79
N ASN A 92 -1.84 -1.22 -15.18
CA ASN A 92 -1.21 -2.18 -14.27
C ASN A 92 -0.10 -1.49 -13.47
N LEU A 93 -0.36 -1.21 -12.20
CA LEU A 93 0.64 -0.72 -11.25
C LEU A 93 1.19 -1.91 -10.46
N VAL A 94 2.50 -2.15 -10.57
CA VAL A 94 3.19 -3.16 -9.74
C VAL A 94 4.03 -2.45 -8.70
N ILE A 95 3.63 -2.61 -7.43
CA ILE A 95 4.41 -2.19 -6.27
C ILE A 95 5.40 -3.30 -5.96
N VAL A 96 6.69 -2.97 -5.94
CA VAL A 96 7.78 -3.91 -5.66
C VAL A 96 8.51 -3.41 -4.42
N GLY A 97 8.63 -4.24 -3.40
CA GLY A 97 9.33 -3.85 -2.18
C GLY A 97 9.56 -5.02 -1.22
N ASP A 98 10.04 -4.70 -0.02
CA ASP A 98 10.22 -5.68 1.04
C ASP A 98 8.96 -5.84 1.92
N GLU A 99 9.12 -6.38 3.13
CA GLU A 99 8.01 -6.61 4.06
C GLU A 99 7.30 -5.35 4.54
N ALA A 100 7.88 -4.15 4.36
CA ALA A 100 7.14 -2.90 4.55
C ALA A 100 6.02 -2.73 3.53
N SER A 101 6.21 -3.30 2.34
CA SER A 101 5.36 -3.09 1.16
C SER A 101 4.26 -4.14 1.02
N SER A 102 3.92 -4.84 2.11
CA SER A 102 2.96 -5.94 2.10
C SER A 102 1.57 -5.58 1.57
N SER A 103 0.90 -6.59 1.02
CA SER A 103 -0.53 -6.51 0.63
C SER A 103 -1.49 -6.68 1.80
N GLU A 104 -0.99 -6.94 3.01
CA GLU A 104 -1.81 -7.07 4.21
C GLU A 104 -2.60 -5.80 4.54
N LYS A 105 -3.81 -5.99 5.05
CA LYS A 105 -4.69 -4.88 5.44
C LYS A 105 -4.00 -4.01 6.49
N GLY A 106 -3.79 -2.74 6.15
CA GLY A 106 -3.17 -1.76 7.04
C GLY A 106 -1.75 -1.38 6.65
N ALA A 107 -1.08 -2.19 5.81
CA ALA A 107 0.17 -1.81 5.18
C ALA A 107 -0.03 -0.65 4.19
N TRP A 108 1.04 0.09 3.90
CA TRP A 108 0.95 1.30 3.11
C TRP A 108 0.49 1.02 1.67
N ALA A 109 0.97 -0.09 1.09
CA ALA A 109 0.63 -0.49 -0.28
C ALA A 109 -0.87 -0.82 -0.41
N ALA A 110 -1.41 -1.60 0.54
CA ALA A 110 -2.83 -1.91 0.58
C ALA A 110 -3.71 -0.66 0.75
N LYS A 111 -3.27 0.31 1.56
CA LYS A 111 -3.96 1.61 1.72
C LYS A 111 -3.92 2.43 0.43
N LEU A 112 -2.77 2.50 -0.23
CA LEU A 112 -2.63 3.18 -1.53
C LEU A 112 -3.59 2.57 -2.55
N THR A 113 -3.66 1.24 -2.68
CA THR A 113 -4.59 0.56 -3.59
C THR A 113 -6.04 1.01 -3.35
N ALA A 114 -6.50 0.98 -2.10
CA ALA A 114 -7.86 1.39 -1.75
C ALA A 114 -8.12 2.88 -2.02
N ASN A 115 -7.11 3.72 -1.80
CA ASN A 115 -7.21 5.17 -2.04
C ASN A 115 -7.25 5.50 -3.54
N LEU A 116 -6.48 4.78 -4.36
CA LEU A 116 -6.53 4.89 -5.82
C LEU A 116 -7.91 4.52 -6.36
N GLU A 117 -8.49 3.40 -5.91
CA GLU A 117 -9.86 3.01 -6.28
C GLU A 117 -10.89 4.05 -5.86
N THR A 118 -10.74 4.61 -4.66
CA THR A 118 -11.64 5.65 -4.13
C THR A 118 -11.54 6.95 -4.94
N ALA A 119 -10.33 7.31 -5.40
CA ALA A 119 -10.10 8.57 -6.10
C ALA A 119 -10.45 8.50 -7.59
N TYR A 120 -10.07 7.41 -8.26
CA TYR A 120 -10.19 7.28 -9.71
C TYR A 120 -11.37 6.39 -10.16
N GLY A 121 -12.08 5.78 -9.20
CA GLY A 121 -13.08 4.76 -9.46
C GLY A 121 -12.45 3.37 -9.63
N LYS A 122 -13.26 2.34 -9.43
CA LYS A 122 -12.80 0.95 -9.55
C LYS A 122 -12.44 0.63 -10.99
N GLY A 123 -11.26 0.01 -11.17
CA GLY A 123 -10.83 -0.54 -12.45
C GLY A 123 -9.99 0.39 -13.33
N LEU A 124 -9.73 1.65 -12.95
CA LEU A 124 -8.73 2.45 -13.66
C LEU A 124 -7.31 1.98 -13.32
N TRP A 125 -7.06 1.70 -12.04
CA TRP A 125 -5.82 1.08 -11.58
C TRP A 125 -6.06 -0.41 -11.31
N ASN A 126 -5.15 -1.25 -11.80
CA ASN A 126 -5.00 -2.64 -11.39
C ASN A 126 -3.69 -2.77 -10.63
N VAL A 127 -3.77 -2.74 -9.29
CA VAL A 127 -2.59 -2.75 -8.44
C VAL A 127 -2.23 -4.17 -8.02
N LYS A 128 -0.97 -4.54 -8.23
CA LYS A 128 -0.37 -5.78 -7.71
C LYS A 128 0.82 -5.46 -6.83
N VAL A 129 0.97 -6.23 -5.75
CA VAL A 129 2.08 -6.10 -4.81
C VAL A 129 2.98 -7.31 -4.95
N LYS A 130 4.27 -7.08 -5.20
CA LYS A 130 5.33 -8.07 -5.22
C LYS A 130 6.25 -7.80 -4.02
N GLU A 131 5.86 -8.38 -2.89
CA GLU A 131 6.62 -8.36 -1.64
C GLU A 131 7.69 -9.45 -1.67
N TYR A 132 8.96 -9.05 -1.52
CA TYR A 132 10.11 -9.95 -1.43
C TYR A 132 10.69 -9.93 -0.02
N LYS A 133 9.97 -10.56 0.91
CA LYS A 133 10.31 -10.55 2.33
C LYS A 133 11.71 -11.10 2.59
N GLY A 134 12.52 -10.28 3.25
CA GLY A 134 13.87 -10.63 3.67
C GLY A 134 14.86 -10.82 2.52
N GLU A 135 14.53 -10.41 1.29
CA GLU A 135 15.48 -10.37 0.18
C GLU A 135 16.19 -9.01 0.12
N SER A 136 17.52 -9.05 0.04
CA SER A 136 18.40 -7.92 -0.21
C SER A 136 18.36 -7.48 -1.67
N THR A 137 18.91 -6.31 -1.98
CA THR A 137 19.08 -5.84 -3.36
C THR A 137 19.91 -6.82 -4.21
N GLU A 138 20.86 -7.52 -3.60
CA GLU A 138 21.67 -8.57 -4.25
C GLU A 138 20.83 -9.83 -4.53
N GLU A 139 19.99 -10.23 -3.59
CA GLU A 139 19.13 -11.40 -3.72
C GLU A 139 18.03 -11.16 -4.77
N LEU A 140 17.50 -9.94 -4.91
CA LEU A 140 16.56 -9.59 -5.98
C LEU A 140 17.15 -9.85 -7.38
N ILE A 141 18.44 -9.55 -7.57
CA ILE A 141 19.17 -9.81 -8.82
C ILE A 141 19.41 -11.31 -8.99
N THR A 142 19.95 -11.96 -7.95
CA THR A 142 20.36 -13.36 -7.99
C THR A 142 19.17 -14.29 -8.24
N ASN A 143 18.04 -13.97 -7.63
CA ASN A 143 16.77 -14.68 -7.77
C ASN A 143 16.00 -14.29 -9.06
N LYS A 144 16.53 -13.37 -9.87
CA LYS A 144 15.95 -12.91 -11.13
C LYS A 144 14.51 -12.42 -10.95
N ARG A 145 14.27 -11.65 -9.88
CA ARG A 145 12.93 -11.14 -9.54
C ARG A 145 12.37 -10.21 -10.62
N ASP A 146 13.24 -9.58 -11.41
CA ASP A 146 12.87 -8.81 -12.60
C ASP A 146 11.97 -9.59 -13.56
N LYS A 147 12.31 -10.87 -13.82
CA LYS A 147 11.52 -11.74 -14.70
C LYS A 147 10.17 -12.13 -14.11
N GLU A 148 10.09 -12.22 -12.79
CA GLU A 148 8.83 -12.49 -12.10
C GLU A 148 7.91 -11.28 -12.15
N ILE A 149 8.46 -10.09 -11.86
CA ILE A 149 7.74 -8.81 -11.93
C ILE A 149 7.23 -8.56 -13.36
N ALA A 150 8.03 -8.84 -14.38
CA ALA A 150 7.64 -8.66 -15.78
C ALA A 150 6.42 -9.51 -16.19
N LYS A 151 6.19 -10.69 -15.58
CA LYS A 151 5.01 -11.52 -15.86
C LYS A 151 3.70 -10.84 -15.47
N GLU A 152 3.75 -9.84 -14.60
CA GLU A 152 2.59 -9.06 -14.21
C GLU A 152 2.17 -8.05 -15.28
N ASN A 153 2.94 -7.89 -16.36
CA ASN A 153 2.75 -6.92 -17.45
C ASN A 153 2.55 -5.49 -16.92
N PRO A 154 3.51 -4.96 -16.13
CA PRO A 154 3.37 -3.63 -15.54
C PRO A 154 3.37 -2.53 -16.60
N ASP A 155 2.44 -1.58 -16.45
CA ASP A 155 2.51 -0.28 -17.12
C ASP A 155 3.33 0.70 -16.27
N VAL A 156 3.23 0.57 -14.95
CA VAL A 156 3.96 1.38 -13.96
C VAL A 156 4.54 0.46 -12.90
N ILE A 157 5.79 0.70 -12.52
CA ILE A 157 6.45 0.02 -11.40
C ILE A 157 6.78 1.08 -10.35
N LEU A 158 6.31 0.89 -9.12
CA LEU A 158 6.78 1.64 -7.96
C LEU A 158 7.72 0.74 -7.16
N PHE A 159 9.03 0.99 -7.29
CA PHE A 159 10.05 0.18 -6.65
C PHE A 159 10.58 0.83 -5.38
N GLU A 160 10.49 0.09 -4.29
CA GLU A 160 11.11 0.37 -3.00
C GLU A 160 12.27 -0.63 -2.80
N PRO A 161 13.53 -0.22 -3.02
CA PRO A 161 14.67 -1.12 -2.84
C PRO A 161 14.84 -1.48 -1.36
N PRO A 162 15.13 -2.75 -1.02
CA PRO A 162 15.07 -3.27 0.36
C PRO A 162 16.27 -2.84 1.24
N PHE A 163 16.50 -1.53 1.40
CA PHE A 163 17.70 -1.00 2.06
C PHE A 163 17.72 -1.30 3.58
N ILE A 164 16.56 -1.50 4.19
CA ILE A 164 16.47 -1.97 5.59
C ILE A 164 17.03 -3.39 5.69
N THR A 165 16.63 -4.27 4.77
CA THR A 165 17.10 -5.65 4.70
C THR A 165 18.61 -5.70 4.39
N ASP A 166 19.08 -4.91 3.43
CA ASP A 166 20.51 -4.78 3.13
C ASP A 166 21.31 -4.38 4.37
N ASN A 167 20.85 -3.36 5.09
CA ASN A 167 21.54 -2.89 6.29
C ASN A 167 21.66 -4.00 7.36
N GLY A 168 20.58 -4.76 7.56
CA GLY A 168 20.56 -5.87 8.52
C GLY A 168 21.43 -7.07 8.14
N LYS A 169 21.65 -7.31 6.84
CA LYS A 169 22.43 -8.46 6.36
C LYS A 169 23.91 -8.15 6.11
N THR A 170 24.18 -7.11 5.31
CA THR A 170 25.52 -6.84 4.75
C THR A 170 25.92 -5.37 4.85
N GLY A 171 25.04 -4.51 5.37
CA GLY A 171 25.21 -3.06 5.33
C GLY A 171 24.84 -2.47 3.97
N ASN A 172 24.70 -1.14 3.90
CA ASN A 172 24.25 -0.48 2.66
C ASN A 172 25.34 -0.16 1.63
N GLY A 173 26.57 -0.65 1.81
CA GLY A 173 27.72 -0.27 0.96
C GLY A 173 27.50 -0.55 -0.54
N ASN A 174 26.78 -1.63 -0.86
CA ASN A 174 26.49 -2.05 -2.24
C ASN A 174 25.02 -1.82 -2.67
N SER A 175 24.15 -1.32 -1.77
CA SER A 175 22.70 -1.24 -2.01
C SER A 175 22.34 -0.45 -3.26
N VAL A 176 22.97 0.71 -3.48
CA VAL A 176 22.69 1.57 -4.64
C VAL A 176 23.18 0.93 -5.94
N VAL A 177 24.37 0.33 -5.94
CA VAL A 177 24.92 -0.35 -7.13
C VAL A 177 24.06 -1.56 -7.51
N ASN A 178 23.61 -2.33 -6.52
CA ASN A 178 22.70 -3.45 -6.76
C ASN A 178 21.32 -2.96 -7.25
N THR A 179 20.81 -1.88 -6.66
CA THR A 179 19.58 -1.23 -7.15
C THR A 179 19.69 -0.82 -8.61
N GLN A 180 20.81 -0.19 -9.00
CA GLN A 180 21.06 0.17 -10.40
C GLN A 180 21.02 -1.06 -11.31
N LYS A 181 21.71 -2.15 -10.96
CA LYS A 181 21.70 -3.40 -11.73
C LYS A 181 20.28 -3.98 -11.84
N PHE A 182 19.54 -3.99 -10.74
CA PHE A 182 18.18 -4.54 -10.71
C PHE A 182 17.20 -3.69 -11.54
N VAL A 183 17.26 -2.36 -11.45
CA VAL A 183 16.44 -1.45 -12.26
C VAL A 183 16.78 -1.56 -13.75
N GLN A 184 18.05 -1.79 -14.11
CA GLN A 184 18.44 -2.08 -15.49
C GLN A 184 17.83 -3.41 -15.99
N ALA A 185 17.86 -4.46 -15.16
CA ALA A 185 17.23 -5.74 -15.46
C ALA A 185 15.70 -5.60 -15.61
N LEU A 186 15.06 -4.82 -14.73
CA LEU A 186 13.63 -4.48 -14.81
C LEU A 186 13.30 -3.72 -16.08
N SER A 187 14.09 -2.71 -16.44
CA SER A 187 13.86 -1.92 -17.67
C SER A 187 13.93 -2.79 -18.93
N THR A 188 14.73 -3.86 -18.89
CA THR A 188 14.87 -4.82 -20.00
C THR A 188 13.71 -5.82 -20.03
N SER A 189 13.35 -6.39 -18.87
CA SER A 189 12.33 -7.45 -18.77
C SER A 189 10.90 -6.91 -18.83
N ALA A 190 10.64 -5.75 -18.22
CA ALA A 190 9.37 -5.04 -18.22
C ALA A 190 9.37 -3.86 -19.21
N LYS A 191 9.71 -4.14 -20.47
CA LYS A 191 9.87 -3.12 -21.51
C LYS A 191 8.60 -2.27 -21.66
N GLY A 192 8.76 -0.96 -21.57
CA GLY A 192 7.65 0.02 -21.71
C GLY A 192 6.99 0.41 -20.37
N ALA A 193 7.31 -0.28 -19.27
CA ALA A 193 6.89 0.14 -17.94
C ALA A 193 7.58 1.44 -17.54
N THR A 194 6.85 2.36 -16.91
CA THR A 194 7.44 3.54 -16.27
C THR A 194 7.90 3.13 -14.88
N ILE A 195 9.21 3.21 -14.61
CA ILE A 195 9.78 2.85 -13.32
C ILE A 195 9.91 4.12 -12.46
N MET A 196 9.26 4.10 -11.31
CA MET A 196 9.35 5.08 -10.24
C MET A 196 10.07 4.44 -9.05
N ILE A 197 10.88 5.20 -8.33
CA ILE A 197 11.66 4.73 -7.19
C ILE A 197 11.20 5.48 -5.94
N GLN A 198 11.06 4.78 -4.82
CA GLN A 198 10.90 5.39 -3.50
C GLN A 198 11.91 4.80 -2.52
N PRO A 199 12.31 5.53 -1.46
CA PRO A 199 13.13 4.95 -0.40
C PRO A 199 12.35 3.95 0.46
N SER A 200 13.05 3.10 1.22
CA SER A 200 12.46 2.40 2.38
C SER A 200 12.19 3.41 3.52
N ASN A 201 11.51 3.00 4.60
CA ASN A 201 11.20 3.91 5.71
C ASN A 201 12.44 4.47 6.43
N PRO A 202 12.36 5.71 6.96
CA PRO A 202 13.38 6.21 7.88
C PRO A 202 13.47 5.35 9.14
N VAL A 203 14.63 5.40 9.80
CA VAL A 203 14.96 4.63 11.01
C VAL A 203 15.65 5.52 12.02
N TYR A 204 15.44 5.24 13.30
CA TYR A 204 15.89 6.10 14.39
C TYR A 204 17.42 6.12 14.53
N GLY A 205 18.01 7.32 14.60
CA GLY A 205 19.39 7.53 15.01
C GLY A 205 20.49 6.98 14.09
N ALA A 206 20.15 6.53 12.87
CA ALA A 206 21.13 5.93 11.98
C ALA A 206 22.06 6.98 11.33
N LYS A 207 23.37 6.68 11.30
CA LYS A 207 24.40 7.59 10.75
C LYS A 207 24.73 7.35 9.27
N ASN A 208 24.71 6.08 8.85
CA ASN A 208 25.12 5.68 7.50
C ASN A 208 23.93 5.42 6.58
N TYR A 209 22.83 4.90 7.12
CA TYR A 209 21.62 4.59 6.35
C TYR A 209 21.03 5.82 5.63
N PRO A 210 20.89 7.02 6.24
CA PRO A 210 20.42 8.20 5.50
C PRO A 210 21.33 8.60 4.32
N LYS A 211 22.64 8.33 4.40
CA LYS A 211 23.57 8.59 3.28
C LYS A 211 23.32 7.64 2.11
N ALA A 212 22.99 6.38 2.39
CA ALA A 212 22.62 5.43 1.35
C ALA A 212 21.31 5.83 0.66
N ILE A 213 20.34 6.33 1.42
CA ILE A 213 19.06 6.82 0.90
C ILE A 213 19.24 8.08 0.05
N GLU A 214 20.10 9.01 0.48
CA GLU A 214 20.49 10.16 -0.34
C GLU A 214 21.20 9.73 -1.63
N ALA A 215 22.11 8.75 -1.57
CA ALA A 215 22.74 8.20 -2.76
C ALA A 215 21.74 7.50 -3.71
N LEU A 216 20.69 6.86 -3.17
CA LEU A 216 19.59 6.31 -3.97
C LEU A 216 18.82 7.43 -4.70
N LYS A 217 18.53 8.55 -4.00
CA LYS A 217 17.87 9.73 -4.60
C LYS A 217 18.72 10.33 -5.72
N GLN A 218 20.03 10.46 -5.51
CA GLN A 218 20.97 10.94 -6.52
C GLN A 218 20.99 10.01 -7.73
N PHE A 219 21.07 8.69 -7.51
CA PHE A 219 20.98 7.70 -8.58
C PHE A 219 19.68 7.86 -9.39
N ALA A 220 18.52 7.93 -8.72
CA ALA A 220 17.23 8.07 -9.38
C ALA A 220 17.20 9.34 -10.25
N THR A 221 17.60 10.48 -9.67
CA THR A 221 17.60 11.78 -10.34
C THR A 221 18.56 11.81 -11.54
N GLN A 222 19.79 11.34 -11.37
CA GLN A 222 20.81 11.32 -12.44
C GLN A 222 20.42 10.43 -13.63
N ASN A 223 19.57 9.42 -13.39
CA ASN A 223 19.10 8.49 -14.42
C ASN A 223 17.64 8.79 -14.85
N ASN A 224 17.12 9.97 -14.52
CA ASN A 224 15.77 10.42 -14.87
C ASN A 224 14.63 9.49 -14.40
N TYR A 225 14.85 8.74 -13.32
CA TYR A 225 13.78 8.04 -12.63
C TYR A 225 13.04 9.02 -11.72
N THR A 226 11.72 8.93 -11.70
CA THR A 226 10.92 9.68 -10.73
C THR A 226 11.18 9.14 -9.33
N TYR A 227 11.56 10.03 -8.41
CA TYR A 227 11.83 9.69 -7.02
C TYR A 227 10.71 10.17 -6.09
N VAL A 228 9.95 9.24 -5.51
CA VAL A 228 8.81 9.52 -4.63
C VAL A 228 9.31 9.60 -3.18
N ASP A 229 9.79 10.79 -2.80
CA ASP A 229 10.48 11.02 -1.52
C ASP A 229 9.51 11.17 -0.34
N HIS A 230 9.06 10.06 0.23
CA HIS A 230 8.12 10.11 1.35
C HIS A 230 8.77 10.49 2.69
N TRP A 231 10.10 10.63 2.80
CA TRP A 231 10.78 10.85 4.08
C TRP A 231 10.37 12.15 4.75
N GLY A 232 10.08 13.18 3.96
CA GLY A 232 9.64 14.49 4.46
C GLY A 232 8.31 14.46 5.23
N ALA A 233 7.51 13.38 5.09
CA ALA A 233 6.28 13.21 5.85
C ALA A 233 6.51 12.66 7.27
N TRP A 234 7.66 12.03 7.53
CA TRP A 234 7.92 11.35 8.81
C TRP A 234 8.48 12.34 9.84
N PRO A 235 8.31 12.06 11.15
CA PRO A 235 9.05 12.79 12.17
C PRO A 235 10.56 12.68 11.96
N ASP A 236 11.30 13.69 12.44
CA ASP A 236 12.76 13.71 12.36
C ASP A 236 13.36 12.43 12.96
N ALA A 237 14.02 11.65 12.09
CA ALA A 237 14.63 10.37 12.39
C ALA A 237 15.79 10.45 13.38
N THR A 238 16.35 11.65 13.61
CA THR A 238 17.38 11.89 14.63
C THR A 238 16.81 12.08 16.03
N THR A 239 15.48 12.21 16.16
CA THR A 239 14.78 12.45 17.42
C THR A 239 13.92 11.26 17.83
N LYS A 240 13.65 11.12 19.14
CA LYS A 240 12.79 10.04 19.66
C LYS A 240 11.33 10.12 19.17
N ALA A 241 10.94 11.22 18.51
CA ALA A 241 9.60 11.39 17.96
C ALA A 241 9.24 10.35 16.88
N ILE A 242 10.24 9.77 16.20
CA ILE A 242 10.03 8.73 15.19
C ILE A 242 9.71 7.35 15.79
N LEU A 243 10.10 7.07 17.04
CA LEU A 243 10.00 5.74 17.64
C LEU A 243 8.58 5.12 17.59
N PRO A 244 7.47 5.86 17.80
CA PRO A 244 6.13 5.29 17.68
C PRO A 244 5.75 4.79 16.27
N TYR A 245 6.51 5.18 15.24
CA TYR A 245 6.27 4.85 13.84
C TYR A 245 7.06 3.63 13.38
N LEU A 246 7.97 3.10 14.22
CA LEU A 246 8.84 1.98 13.90
C LEU A 246 8.61 0.83 14.89
N LYS A 247 8.61 -0.41 14.41
CA LYS A 247 8.47 -1.60 15.27
C LYS A 247 9.68 -1.74 16.22
N GLU A 248 10.85 -1.36 15.73
CA GLU A 248 12.13 -1.34 16.43
C GLU A 248 12.89 -0.07 16.02
N GLU A 249 13.93 0.34 16.76
CA GLU A 249 14.70 1.55 16.43
C GLU A 249 15.20 1.54 14.98
N PHE A 250 15.70 0.40 14.53
CA PHE A 250 16.07 0.10 13.16
C PHE A 250 15.17 -1.00 12.62
N GLY A 251 13.93 -0.66 12.28
CA GLY A 251 12.95 -1.66 11.87
C GLY A 251 11.86 -1.12 10.96
N PHE A 252 10.99 -2.05 10.56
CA PHE A 252 9.86 -1.78 9.70
C PHE A 252 8.79 -0.91 10.38
N PRO A 253 7.86 -0.32 9.60
CA PRO A 253 6.85 0.57 10.13
C PRO A 253 5.90 -0.12 11.11
N THR A 254 5.44 0.60 12.14
CA THR A 254 4.21 0.26 12.86
C THR A 254 2.98 0.61 12.03
N ALA A 255 1.77 0.36 12.56
CA ALA A 255 0.53 0.86 11.97
C ALA A 255 0.56 2.39 11.73
N LYS A 256 1.19 3.18 12.62
CA LYS A 256 1.32 4.63 12.45
C LYS A 256 2.30 4.98 11.32
N GLY A 257 3.41 4.24 11.20
CA GLY A 257 4.35 4.39 10.10
C GLY A 257 3.73 4.06 8.75
N HIS A 258 2.95 2.97 8.66
CA HIS A 258 2.21 2.66 7.44
C HIS A 258 1.17 3.72 7.09
N GLU A 259 0.52 4.33 8.08
CA GLU A 259 -0.45 5.40 7.85
C GLU A 259 0.21 6.62 7.18
N ILE A 260 1.32 7.12 7.75
CA ILE A 260 1.96 8.33 7.24
C ILE A 260 2.61 8.11 5.87
N TRP A 261 3.15 6.91 5.64
CA TRP A 261 3.65 6.50 4.34
C TRP A 261 2.52 6.44 3.31
N ALA A 262 1.41 5.76 3.63
CA ALA A 262 0.26 5.65 2.75
C ALA A 262 -0.31 7.03 2.40
N GLN A 263 -0.41 7.92 3.38
CA GLN A 263 -0.91 9.28 3.18
C GLN A 263 -0.04 10.02 2.17
N TYR A 264 1.28 10.05 2.37
CA TYR A 264 2.19 10.72 1.45
C TYR A 264 2.08 10.19 0.02
N VAL A 265 2.15 8.86 -0.15
CA VAL A 265 2.13 8.26 -1.50
C VAL A 265 0.73 8.43 -2.13
N THR A 266 -0.33 8.44 -1.33
CA THR A 266 -1.68 8.78 -1.82
C THR A 266 -1.74 10.22 -2.31
N ASP A 267 -1.22 11.18 -1.57
CA ASP A 267 -1.21 12.59 -1.96
C ASP A 267 -0.33 12.84 -3.20
N TYR A 268 0.72 12.03 -3.37
CA TYR A 268 1.52 12.00 -4.58
C TYR A 268 0.73 11.47 -5.79
N PHE A 269 0.01 10.36 -5.65
CA PHE A 269 -0.75 9.77 -6.76
C PHE A 269 -2.11 10.42 -7.01
N VAL A 270 -2.65 11.12 -6.01
CA VAL A 270 -3.98 11.73 -5.99
C VAL A 270 -3.87 13.10 -5.32
N ALA A 271 -3.42 14.08 -6.08
CA ALA A 271 -3.17 15.42 -5.61
C ALA A 271 -4.48 16.24 -5.54
N LYS A 272 -5.34 15.87 -4.59
CA LYS A 272 -6.64 16.50 -4.31
C LYS A 272 -6.50 17.97 -3.91
#